data_AF-A0A6G3XIW4-F1
#
_entry.id   AF-A0A6G3XIW4-F1
#
_cell.length_a   1.000
_cell.length_b   1.000
_cell.length_c   1.000
_cell.angle_alpha   90.00
_cell.angle_beta   90.00
_cell.angle_gamma   90.00
#
_symmetry.space_group_name_H-M   'P 1'
#
loop_
_entity.id
_entity.type
_entity.pdbx_description
1 polymer ?
#
loop_
_entity_poly.entity_id
_entity_poly.type
_entity_poly.pdbx_seq_one_letter_code
_entity_poly.pdbx_strand_id
1 'polypeptide(L)'
;LEPGLKYGADSVSKLDFISLGIALVLGTAGLPHILIRFYTVPTAKAARKSVNWAIGIIGAFYLMTIVLGFGAAAILKPGDIIASNKAGNTAAPLAALEIGGGSGSTGGAILLAVISAVAFATILAVVAGLTLASSSSFAHDIYANV
;
A
#
# COMPACT_ATOMS: atom_id res chain seq x y z
N LEU A 1 -3.43 21.26 -9.82
CA LEU A 1 -3.89 20.13 -10.67
C LEU A 1 -2.72 19.35 -11.29
N GLU A 2 -1.53 19.31 -10.68
CA GLU A 2 -0.36 18.72 -11.35
C GLU A 2 0.37 17.58 -10.59
N PRO A 3 -0.30 16.62 -9.92
CA PRO A 3 0.39 15.39 -9.50
C PRO A 3 0.88 14.56 -10.71
N GLY A 4 0.18 14.64 -11.85
CA GLY A 4 0.45 13.85 -13.05
C GLY A 4 1.65 14.31 -13.89
N LEU A 5 2.13 15.55 -13.72
CA LEU A 5 3.26 16.10 -14.48
C LEU A 5 4.64 15.71 -13.92
N LYS A 6 4.71 15.16 -12.70
CA LYS A 6 5.97 14.70 -12.10
C LYS A 6 6.58 13.47 -12.78
N TYR A 7 5.77 12.65 -13.46
CA TYR A 7 6.21 11.40 -14.09
C TYR A 7 6.32 11.49 -15.63
N GLY A 8 6.20 12.70 -16.21
CA GLY A 8 6.22 12.92 -17.66
C GLY A 8 7.12 14.05 -18.14
N ALA A 9 7.76 14.81 -17.24
CA ALA A 9 8.56 15.99 -17.58
C ALA A 9 9.93 15.65 -18.17
N ASP A 10 10.56 14.56 -17.71
CA ASP A 10 11.90 14.13 -18.15
C ASP A 10 11.92 12.65 -18.56
N SER A 11 12.83 12.28 -19.48
CA SER A 11 13.05 10.88 -19.88
C SER A 11 13.37 9.97 -18.68
N VAL A 12 14.00 10.52 -17.65
CA VAL A 12 14.29 9.84 -16.36
C VAL A 12 13.01 9.60 -15.56
N SER A 13 12.08 10.56 -15.51
CA SER A 13 10.81 10.41 -14.78
C SER A 13 9.89 9.34 -15.40
N LYS A 14 9.96 9.11 -16.71
CA LYS A 14 9.27 8.00 -17.37
C LYS A 14 9.88 6.64 -17.00
N LEU A 15 11.20 6.57 -16.90
CA LEU A 15 11.89 5.37 -16.41
C LEU A 15 11.57 5.10 -14.94
N ASP A 16 11.45 6.14 -14.11
CA ASP A 16 11.02 6.00 -12.71
C ASP A 16 9.58 5.47 -12.61
N PHE A 17 8.67 5.90 -13.50
CA PHE A 17 7.30 5.36 -13.53
C PHE A 17 7.29 3.88 -13.91
N ILE A 18 8.07 3.50 -14.94
CA ILE A 18 8.20 2.10 -15.36
C ILE A 18 8.84 1.26 -14.26
N SER A 19 9.90 1.77 -13.62
CA SER A 19 10.57 1.16 -12.48
C SER A 19 9.62 0.96 -11.31
N LEU A 20 8.81 1.96 -10.97
CA LEU A 20 7.80 1.88 -9.91
C LEU A 20 6.70 0.87 -10.26
N GLY A 21 6.23 0.84 -11.51
CA GLY A 21 5.27 -0.15 -11.98
C GLY A 21 5.82 -1.58 -11.90
N ILE A 22 7.07 -1.78 -12.34
CA ILE A 22 7.77 -3.07 -12.25
C ILE A 22 7.98 -3.46 -10.79
N ALA A 23 8.41 -2.55 -9.92
CA ALA A 23 8.59 -2.79 -8.49
C ALA A 23 7.28 -3.18 -7.80
N LEU A 24 6.16 -2.58 -8.20
CA LEU A 24 4.83 -2.92 -7.66
C LEU A 24 4.37 -4.32 -8.12
N VAL A 25 4.54 -4.64 -9.40
CA VAL A 25 4.16 -5.95 -9.97
C VAL A 25 5.06 -7.06 -9.43
N LEU A 26 6.38 -6.87 -9.48
CA LEU A 26 7.35 -7.84 -8.95
C LEU A 26 7.28 -7.95 -7.43
N GLY A 27 7.05 -6.85 -6.72
CA GLY A 27 6.94 -6.83 -5.26
C GLY A 27 5.72 -7.60 -4.74
N THR A 28 4.57 -7.52 -5.44
CA THR A 28 3.37 -8.29 -5.09
C THR A 28 3.47 -9.76 -5.53
N ALA A 29 4.19 -10.05 -6.62
CA ALA A 29 4.40 -11.40 -7.12
C ALA A 29 5.50 -12.19 -6.36
N GLY A 30 6.49 -11.51 -5.80
CA GLY A 30 7.68 -12.13 -5.19
C GLY A 30 7.49 -12.68 -3.77
N LEU A 31 6.32 -12.53 -3.16
CA LEU A 31 6.14 -12.94 -1.77
C LEU A 31 5.99 -14.48 -1.64
N PRO A 32 6.92 -15.19 -0.97
CA PRO A 32 6.87 -16.63 -0.79
C PRO A 32 5.58 -17.12 -0.08
N HIS A 33 4.94 -16.25 0.70
CA HIS A 33 3.63 -16.47 1.33
C HIS A 33 2.52 -16.85 0.31
N ILE A 34 2.50 -16.21 -0.87
CA ILE A 34 1.47 -16.46 -1.89
C ILE A 34 1.80 -17.75 -2.67
N LEU A 35 3.08 -17.97 -2.96
CA LEU A 35 3.57 -19.18 -3.65
C LEU A 35 3.26 -20.45 -2.84
N ILE A 36 3.58 -20.47 -1.54
CA ILE A 36 3.34 -21.63 -0.66
C ILE A 36 1.85 -21.98 -0.57
N ARG A 37 0.96 -20.97 -0.64
CA ARG A 37 -0.50 -21.19 -0.69
C ARG A 37 -0.98 -21.71 -2.04
N PHE A 38 -0.33 -21.35 -3.15
CA PHE A 38 -0.66 -21.91 -4.47
C PHE A 38 -0.18 -23.34 -4.66
N TYR A 39 0.94 -23.73 -4.04
CA TYR A 39 1.46 -25.10 -4.10
C TYR A 39 0.68 -26.10 -3.25
N THR A 40 -0.23 -25.65 -2.36
CA THR A 40 -1.04 -26.52 -1.49
C THR A 40 -2.49 -26.71 -1.96
N VAL A 41 -2.90 -26.11 -3.08
CA VAL A 41 -4.25 -26.31 -3.64
C VAL A 41 -4.27 -27.54 -4.57
N PRO A 42 -5.09 -28.57 -4.30
CA PRO A 42 -5.03 -29.86 -4.99
C PRO A 42 -5.47 -29.84 -6.46
N THR A 43 -6.04 -28.73 -6.96
CA THR A 43 -6.51 -28.62 -8.36
C THR A 43 -6.29 -27.23 -8.97
N ALA A 44 -5.73 -27.20 -10.19
CA ALA A 44 -5.45 -25.96 -10.94
C ALA A 44 -6.68 -25.06 -11.18
N LYS A 45 -7.89 -25.64 -11.18
CA LYS A 45 -9.16 -24.91 -11.37
C LYS A 45 -9.53 -24.07 -10.14
N ALA A 46 -9.26 -24.56 -8.94
CA ALA A 46 -9.48 -23.83 -7.70
C ALA A 46 -8.45 -22.69 -7.52
N ALA A 47 -7.20 -22.94 -7.92
CA ALA A 47 -6.15 -21.92 -7.92
C ALA A 47 -6.53 -20.70 -8.79
N ARG A 48 -7.04 -20.91 -10.02
CA ARG A 48 -7.50 -19.81 -10.90
C ARG A 48 -8.63 -18.99 -10.29
N LYS A 49 -9.60 -19.64 -9.63
CA LYS A 49 -10.70 -18.93 -8.96
C LYS A 49 -10.19 -18.05 -7.80
N SER A 50 -9.22 -18.55 -7.03
CA SER A 50 -8.58 -17.77 -5.97
C SER A 50 -7.78 -16.59 -6.52
N VAL A 51 -7.05 -16.78 -7.62
CA VAL A 51 -6.32 -15.70 -8.31
C VAL A 51 -7.28 -14.62 -8.78
N ASN A 52 -8.39 -14.99 -9.44
CA ASN A 52 -9.36 -14.02 -9.93
C ASN A 52 -9.98 -13.19 -8.80
N TRP A 53 -10.30 -13.82 -7.67
CA TRP A 53 -10.79 -13.11 -6.48
C TRP A 53 -9.72 -12.20 -5.88
N ALA A 54 -8.48 -12.66 -5.79
CA ALA A 54 -7.37 -11.84 -5.30
C ALA A 54 -7.13 -10.62 -6.19
N ILE A 55 -7.08 -10.80 -7.52
CA ILE A 55 -6.94 -9.69 -8.48
C ILE A 55 -8.11 -8.72 -8.35
N GLY A 56 -9.34 -9.20 -8.18
CA GLY A 56 -10.52 -8.37 -7.97
C GLY A 56 -10.42 -7.51 -6.71
N ILE A 57 -10.03 -8.10 -5.57
CA ILE A 57 -9.84 -7.37 -4.32
C ILE A 57 -8.69 -6.35 -4.43
N ILE A 58 -7.55 -6.75 -5.02
CA ILE A 58 -6.40 -5.87 -5.20
C ILE A 58 -6.75 -4.70 -6.12
N GLY A 59 -7.45 -4.96 -7.23
CA GLY A 59 -7.92 -3.93 -8.15
C GLY A 59 -8.89 -2.96 -7.47
N ALA A 60 -9.86 -3.46 -6.71
CA ALA A 60 -10.78 -2.63 -5.94
C ALA A 60 -10.05 -1.79 -4.89
N PHE A 61 -9.04 -2.35 -4.22
CA PHE A 61 -8.18 -1.63 -3.29
C PHE A 61 -7.42 -0.49 -3.99
N TYR A 62 -6.79 -0.75 -5.14
CA TYR A 62 -6.10 0.31 -5.89
C TYR A 62 -7.05 1.41 -6.34
N LEU A 63 -8.26 1.08 -6.80
CA LEU A 63 -9.27 2.09 -7.11
C LEU A 63 -9.64 2.95 -5.89
N MET A 64 -9.80 2.35 -4.71
CA MET A 64 -10.01 3.10 -3.47
C MET A 64 -8.82 4.01 -3.14
N THR A 65 -7.58 3.55 -3.32
CA THR A 65 -6.40 4.41 -3.06
C THR A 65 -6.35 5.63 -3.99
N ILE A 66 -6.76 5.46 -5.25
CA ILE A 66 -6.89 6.57 -6.21
C ILE A 66 -7.93 7.58 -5.69
N VAL A 67 -9.12 7.11 -5.31
CA VAL A 67 -10.19 7.96 -4.77
C VAL A 67 -9.69 8.72 -3.53
N LEU A 68 -8.98 8.05 -2.64
CA LEU A 68 -8.45 8.65 -1.41
C LEU A 68 -7.36 9.69 -1.70
N GLY A 69 -6.48 9.44 -2.66
CA GLY A 69 -5.42 10.37 -3.08
C GLY A 69 -5.97 11.62 -3.76
N PHE A 70 -6.90 11.47 -4.70
CA PHE A 70 -7.57 12.61 -5.35
C PHE A 70 -8.51 13.35 -4.39
N GLY A 71 -9.20 12.63 -3.48
CA GLY A 71 -10.02 13.23 -2.43
C GLY A 71 -9.20 14.08 -1.46
N ALA A 72 -8.05 13.59 -1.02
CA ALA A 72 -7.11 14.36 -0.22
C ALA A 72 -6.61 15.61 -0.97
N ALA A 73 -6.26 15.47 -2.26
CA ALA A 73 -5.80 16.60 -3.08
C ALA A 73 -6.89 17.64 -3.40
N ALA A 74 -8.18 17.28 -3.33
CA ALA A 74 -9.29 18.19 -3.53
C ALA A 74 -9.64 19.00 -2.27
N ILE A 75 -9.45 18.40 -1.09
CA ILE A 75 -9.79 19.00 0.21
C ILE A 75 -8.61 19.81 0.77
N LEU A 76 -7.38 19.33 0.57
CA LEU A 76 -6.17 19.95 1.11
C LEU A 76 -5.49 20.87 0.08
N LYS A 77 -4.90 21.98 0.56
CA LYS A 77 -4.03 22.80 -0.28
C LYS A 77 -2.67 22.09 -0.47
N PRO A 78 -2.10 22.09 -1.69
CA PRO A 78 -0.80 21.46 -1.94
C PRO A 78 0.34 21.96 -1.03
N GLY A 79 0.27 23.24 -0.61
CA GLY A 79 1.24 23.84 0.30
C GLY A 79 1.27 23.20 1.69
N ASP A 80 0.11 22.78 2.23
CA ASP A 80 0.01 22.22 3.58
C ASP A 80 0.52 20.76 3.62
N ILE A 81 0.28 19.99 2.54
CA ILE A 81 0.81 18.63 2.39
C ILE A 81 2.34 18.67 2.29
N ILE A 82 2.89 19.56 1.46
CA ILE A 82 4.34 19.68 1.25
C ILE A 82 5.05 20.23 2.49
N ALA A 83 4.41 21.14 3.23
CA ALA A 83 4.92 21.66 4.49
C ALA A 83 4.96 20.57 5.59
N SER A 84 3.97 19.68 5.63
CA SER A 84 3.93 18.56 6.58
C SER A 84 4.91 17.45 6.20
N ASN A 85 4.95 17.05 4.93
CA ASN A 85 5.90 16.06 4.44
C ASN A 85 6.12 16.24 2.93
N LYS A 86 7.37 16.54 2.52
CA LYS A 86 7.74 16.66 1.09
C LYS A 86 7.43 15.41 0.27
N ALA A 87 7.38 14.23 0.90
CA ALA A 87 7.02 12.97 0.26
C ALA A 87 5.50 12.77 0.09
N GLY A 88 4.66 13.57 0.74
CA GLY A 88 3.20 13.50 0.62
C GLY A 88 2.53 12.35 1.39
N ASN A 89 3.28 11.55 2.15
CA ASN A 89 2.76 10.41 2.91
C ASN A 89 1.73 10.80 3.98
N THR A 90 1.71 12.07 4.40
CA THR A 90 0.76 12.61 5.39
C THR A 90 -0.54 13.10 4.77
N ALA A 91 -0.71 13.05 3.44
CA ALA A 91 -1.92 13.53 2.77
C ALA A 91 -3.20 12.83 3.26
N ALA A 92 -3.16 11.51 3.46
CA ALA A 92 -4.31 10.75 3.95
C ALA A 92 -4.68 11.07 5.42
N PRO A 93 -3.72 11.07 6.37
CA PRO A 93 -3.99 11.54 7.74
C PRO A 93 -4.48 12.99 7.83
N LEU A 94 -3.89 13.90 7.04
CA LEU A 94 -4.29 15.31 7.01
C LEU A 94 -5.70 15.49 6.42
N ALA A 95 -6.06 14.72 5.40
CA ALA A 95 -7.40 14.76 4.83
C ALA A 95 -8.45 14.33 5.85
N ALA A 96 -8.12 13.33 6.68
CA ALA A 96 -9.00 12.90 7.76
C ALA A 96 -9.11 13.93 8.89
N LEU A 97 -8.02 14.61 9.24
CA LEU A 97 -8.07 15.71 10.21
C LEU A 97 -9.00 16.83 9.72
N GLU A 98 -8.91 17.18 8.44
CA GLU A 98 -9.74 18.23 7.83
C GLU A 98 -11.22 17.80 7.73
N ILE A 99 -11.49 16.58 7.26
CA ILE A 99 -12.86 16.01 7.18
C ILE A 99 -13.49 15.88 8.58
N GLY A 100 -12.69 15.58 9.61
CA GLY A 100 -13.17 15.42 10.98
C GLY A 100 -13.51 16.72 11.71
N GLY A 101 -13.30 17.89 11.09
CA GLY A 101 -13.63 19.21 11.65
C GLY A 101 -12.46 20.18 11.76
N GLY A 102 -11.30 19.88 11.16
CA GLY A 102 -10.15 20.77 11.09
C GLY A 102 -9.28 20.80 12.35
N SER A 103 -8.19 21.59 12.29
CA SER A 103 -7.22 21.71 13.37
C SER A 103 -7.84 22.35 14.63
N GLY A 104 -7.80 21.62 15.74
CA GLY A 104 -8.38 22.04 17.02
C GLY A 104 -9.78 21.46 17.33
N SER A 105 -10.39 20.71 16.41
CA SER A 105 -11.63 19.97 16.70
C SER A 105 -11.35 18.62 17.36
N THR A 106 -12.16 18.24 18.34
CA THR A 106 -12.10 16.89 18.94
C THR A 106 -12.43 15.80 17.91
N GLY A 107 -13.31 16.09 16.95
CA GLY A 107 -13.67 15.17 15.86
C GLY A 107 -12.49 14.87 14.93
N GLY A 108 -11.73 15.91 14.54
CA GLY A 108 -10.53 15.77 13.72
C GLY A 108 -9.43 15.00 14.42
N ALA A 109 -9.21 15.26 15.71
CA ALA A 109 -8.22 14.53 16.51
C ALA A 109 -8.56 13.04 16.66
N ILE A 110 -9.84 12.70 16.89
CA ILE A 110 -10.30 11.31 16.97
C ILE A 110 -10.11 10.60 15.64
N LEU A 111 -10.54 11.20 14.52
CA LEU A 111 -10.45 10.56 13.21
C LEU A 111 -8.99 10.37 12.77
N LEU A 112 -8.14 11.37 13.02
CA LEU A 112 -6.69 11.28 12.83
C LEU A 112 -6.07 10.15 13.66
N ALA A 113 -6.42 10.06 14.95
CA ALA A 113 -5.91 9.03 15.84
C ALA A 113 -6.33 7.62 15.39
N VAL A 114 -7.59 7.44 14.97
CA VAL A 114 -8.10 6.15 14.49
C VAL A 114 -7.37 5.73 13.21
N ILE A 115 -7.25 6.61 12.22
CA ILE A 115 -6.53 6.28 10.97
C ILE A 115 -5.05 6.01 11.24
N SER A 116 -4.43 6.77 12.13
CA SER A 116 -3.03 6.56 12.51
C SER A 116 -2.84 5.22 13.23
N ALA A 117 -3.78 4.84 14.11
CA ALA A 117 -3.76 3.55 14.79
C ALA A 117 -3.95 2.38 13.81
N VAL A 118 -4.88 2.50 12.86
CA VAL A 118 -5.07 1.50 11.80
C VAL A 118 -3.82 1.38 10.93
N ALA A 119 -3.24 2.50 10.50
CA ALA A 119 -2.00 2.50 9.72
C ALA A 119 -0.83 1.85 10.49
N PHE A 120 -0.71 2.13 11.78
CA PHE A 120 0.31 1.49 12.62
C PHE A 120 0.06 -0.02 12.76
N ALA A 121 -1.20 -0.42 13.00
CA ALA A 121 -1.58 -1.83 13.12
C ALA A 121 -1.32 -2.61 11.82
N THR A 122 -1.60 -2.03 10.65
CA THR A 122 -1.34 -2.69 9.37
C THR A 122 0.16 -2.82 9.10
N ILE A 123 0.97 -1.83 9.45
CA ILE A 123 2.44 -1.93 9.34
C ILE A 123 2.94 -3.08 10.22
N LEU A 124 2.54 -3.15 11.49
CA LEU A 124 2.95 -4.23 12.38
C LEU A 124 2.50 -5.60 11.89
N ALA A 125 1.26 -5.72 11.39
CA ALA A 125 0.74 -6.95 10.83
C ALA A 125 1.56 -7.42 9.61
N VAL A 126 1.91 -6.50 8.70
CA VAL A 126 2.73 -6.81 7.52
C VAL A 126 4.16 -7.20 7.91
N VAL A 127 4.78 -6.46 8.83
CA VAL A 127 6.13 -6.76 9.32
C VAL A 127 6.16 -8.14 9.98
N ALA A 128 5.22 -8.43 10.89
CA ALA A 128 5.13 -9.74 11.54
C ALA A 128 4.91 -10.87 10.52
N GLY A 129 4.02 -10.68 9.55
CA GLY A 129 3.76 -11.66 8.50
C GLY A 129 4.99 -11.93 7.62
N LEU A 130 5.70 -10.88 7.21
CA LEU A 130 6.92 -11.02 6.42
C LEU A 130 8.05 -11.66 7.22
N THR A 131 8.23 -11.29 8.50
CA THR A 131 9.22 -11.91 9.39
C THR A 131 8.96 -13.40 9.56
N LEU A 132 7.71 -13.82 9.83
CA LEU A 132 7.36 -15.24 9.94
C LEU A 132 7.63 -16.01 8.65
N ALA A 133 7.27 -15.43 7.49
CA ALA A 133 7.55 -16.04 6.19
C ALA A 133 9.07 -16.19 5.98
N SER A 134 9.86 -15.15 6.24
CA SER A 134 11.33 -15.18 6.12
C SER A 134 11.97 -16.20 7.07
N SER A 135 11.53 -16.26 8.34
CA SER A 135 12.02 -17.25 9.29
C SER A 135 11.71 -18.68 8.85
N SER A 136 10.51 -18.93 8.30
CA SER A 136 10.13 -20.27 7.82
C SER A 136 10.95 -20.72 6.62
N SER A 137 11.21 -19.83 5.64
CA SER A 137 12.08 -20.14 4.51
C SER A 137 13.51 -20.40 4.97
N PHE A 138 14.05 -19.56 5.87
CA PHE A 138 15.40 -19.76 6.39
C PHE A 138 15.54 -21.06 7.17
N ALA A 139 14.55 -21.42 7.99
CA ALA A 139 14.53 -22.68 8.73
C ALA A 139 14.48 -23.88 7.77
N HIS A 140 13.63 -23.86 6.73
CA HIS A 140 13.57 -24.95 5.77
C HIS A 140 14.82 -25.03 4.87
N ASP A 141 15.40 -23.91 4.45
CA ASP A 141 16.54 -23.88 3.52
C ASP A 141 17.86 -24.29 4.20
N ILE A 142 18.03 -23.98 5.49
CA ILE A 142 19.25 -24.30 6.26
C ILE A 142 19.10 -25.58 7.10
N TYR A 143 17.94 -25.84 7.72
CA TYR A 143 17.78 -26.97 8.65
C TYR A 143 17.35 -28.28 7.99
N ALA A 144 16.66 -28.23 6.84
CA ALA A 144 16.27 -29.46 6.12
C ALA A 144 17.34 -29.97 5.14
N ASN A 145 18.37 -29.16 4.86
CA ASN A 145 19.52 -29.49 4.01
C ASN A 145 20.81 -29.82 4.81
N VAL A 146 20.70 -30.02 6.13
CA VAL A 146 21.72 -30.62 7.00
C VAL A 146 21.16 -31.90 7.58
#